data_AF-A0A2X3K887-F1
#
_entry.id   AF-A0A2X3K887-F1
#
_cell.length_a   1.000
_cell.length_b   1.000
_cell.length_c   1.000
_cell.angle_alpha   90.00
_cell.angle_beta   90.00
_cell.angle_gamma   90.00
#
_symmetry.space_group_name_H-M   'P 1'
#
loop_
_entity.id
_entity.type
_entity.pdbx_description
1 polymer ?
#
loop_
_entity_poly.entity_id
_entity_poly.type
_entity_poly.pdbx_seq_one_letter_code
_entity_poly.pdbx_strand_id
1 'polypeptide(L)'
;MTCDEARERIPFYAARSLPEPEGAALLGHVVGCELCQGELVAAMRLGHELRAAFARLPGPPARTWLAIAARTVGASLLEVGVGSEIAGLTLAVGATKSGFSVTGSLSLLGREVPVLRI
;
A
#
# COMPACT_ATOMS: atom_id res chain seq x y z
N MET A 1 11.20 -5.72 22.62
CA MET A 1 10.21 -6.79 22.43
C MET A 1 10.91 -8.13 22.34
N THR A 2 10.18 -9.20 22.67
CA THR A 2 10.64 -10.59 22.56
C THR A 2 10.35 -11.15 21.17
N CYS A 3 10.95 -12.30 20.84
CA CYS A 3 10.66 -12.99 19.58
C CYS A 3 9.21 -13.47 19.49
N ASP A 4 8.59 -13.82 20.61
CA ASP A 4 7.18 -14.25 20.63
C ASP A 4 6.25 -13.06 20.33
N GLU A 5 6.50 -11.90 20.95
CA GLU A 5 5.78 -10.66 20.64
C GLU A 5 5.98 -10.23 19.17
N ALA A 6 7.20 -10.42 18.64
CA ALA A 6 7.50 -10.13 17.25
C ALA A 6 6.70 -11.06 16.31
N ARG A 7 6.68 -12.37 16.59
CA ARG A 7 5.91 -13.38 15.84
C ARG A 7 4.44 -13.05 15.73
N GLU A 8 3.82 -12.61 16.82
CA GLU A 8 2.42 -12.21 16.82
C GLU A 8 2.16 -10.98 15.95
N ARG A 9 3.12 -10.05 15.86
CA ARG A 9 2.99 -8.77 15.14
C ARG A 9 3.36 -8.86 13.65
N ILE A 10 4.22 -9.80 13.27
CA ILE A 10 4.71 -9.98 11.89
C ILE A 10 3.57 -10.07 10.86
N PRO A 11 2.49 -10.86 11.06
CA PRO A 11 1.41 -10.95 10.09
C PRO A 11 0.71 -9.61 9.87
N PHE A 12 0.46 -8.84 10.94
CA PHE A 12 -0.18 -7.53 10.86
C PHE A 12 0.72 -6.49 10.18
N TYR A 13 2.04 -6.56 10.43
CA TYR A 13 2.99 -5.72 9.73
C TYR A 13 3.03 -6.05 8.23
N ALA A 14 3.10 -7.33 7.87
CA ALA A 14 3.09 -7.79 6.48
C ALA A 14 1.78 -7.43 5.73
N ALA A 15 0.65 -7.41 6.45
CA ALA A 15 -0.65 -6.98 5.95
C ALA A 15 -0.84 -5.45 5.91
N ARG A 16 0.14 -4.67 6.39
CA ARG A 16 0.07 -3.20 6.56
C ARG A 16 -1.10 -2.73 7.44
N SER A 17 -1.45 -3.54 8.43
CA SER A 17 -2.51 -3.23 9.40
C SER A 17 -1.98 -2.97 10.81
N LEU A 18 -0.67 -3.05 11.01
CA LEU A 18 -0.05 -2.74 12.30
C LEU A 18 0.14 -1.22 12.46
N PRO A 19 -0.21 -0.62 13.61
CA PRO A 19 0.05 0.79 13.87
C PRO A 19 1.53 1.16 13.75
N GLU A 20 1.81 2.36 13.28
CA GLU A 20 3.18 2.85 13.03
C GLU A 20 4.15 2.73 14.23
N PRO A 21 3.79 3.12 15.47
CA PRO A 21 4.70 2.97 16.62
C PRO A 21 5.03 1.50 16.92
N GLU A 22 4.07 0.61 16.68
CA GLU A 22 4.25 -0.83 16.87
C GLU A 22 5.08 -1.46 15.76
N GLY A 23 4.92 -0.97 14.53
CA GLY A 23 5.76 -1.34 13.40
C GLY A 23 7.20 -0.91 13.57
N ALA A 24 7.45 0.30 14.08
CA ALA A 24 8.80 0.78 14.38
C ALA A 24 9.47 -0.09 15.45
N ALA A 25 8.75 -0.42 16.53
CA ALA A 25 9.24 -1.32 17.56
C ALA A 25 9.57 -2.72 17.01
N LEU A 26 8.71 -3.26 16.12
CA LEU A 26 8.93 -4.55 15.49
C LEU A 26 10.20 -4.56 14.64
N LEU A 27 10.37 -3.56 13.78
CA LEU A 27 11.55 -3.43 12.95
C LEU A 27 12.82 -3.30 13.78
N GLY A 28 12.78 -2.55 14.89
CA GLY A 28 13.92 -2.43 15.80
C GLY A 28 14.41 -3.78 16.33
N HIS A 29 13.51 -4.72 16.60
CA HIS A 29 13.88 -6.09 16.98
C HIS A 29 14.34 -6.93 15.78
N VAL A 30 13.59 -6.90 14.67
CA VAL A 30 13.86 -7.71 13.48
C VAL A 30 15.24 -7.40 12.90
N VAL A 31 15.70 -6.16 12.91
CA VAL A 31 17.05 -5.79 12.41
C VAL A 31 18.16 -6.58 13.12
N GLY A 32 17.98 -6.94 14.40
CA GLY A 32 18.96 -7.70 15.18
C GLY A 32 18.68 -9.20 15.32
N CYS A 33 17.62 -9.74 14.71
CA CYS A 33 17.20 -11.13 14.92
C CYS A 33 16.93 -11.86 13.60
N GLU A 34 17.88 -12.70 13.17
CA GLU A 34 17.79 -13.46 11.91
C GLU A 34 16.56 -14.37 11.82
N LEU A 35 16.12 -14.95 12.94
CA LEU A 35 14.93 -15.80 12.98
C LEU A 35 13.67 -14.98 12.64
N CYS A 36 13.48 -13.84 13.31
CA CYS A 36 12.34 -12.96 13.05
C CYS A 36 12.43 -12.28 11.67
N GLN A 37 13.64 -12.09 11.11
CA GLN A 37 13.81 -11.65 9.71
C GLN A 37 13.25 -12.68 8.74
N GLY A 38 13.63 -13.95 8.91
CA GLY A 38 13.14 -15.04 8.08
C GLY A 38 11.61 -15.16 8.11
N GLU A 39 11.03 -15.10 9.31
CA GLU A 39 9.57 -15.14 9.49
C GLU A 39 8.87 -13.94 8.85
N LEU A 40 9.42 -12.73 8.99
CA LEU A 40 8.88 -11.54 8.33
C LEU A 40 8.91 -11.66 6.81
N VAL A 41 10.02 -12.14 6.23
CA VAL A 41 10.15 -12.37 4.79
C VAL A 41 9.12 -13.40 4.33
N ALA A 42 8.96 -14.51 5.06
CA ALA A 42 7.97 -15.53 4.75
C ALA A 42 6.54 -14.97 4.75
N ALA A 43 6.18 -14.17 5.76
CA ALA A 43 4.87 -13.54 5.86
C ALA A 43 4.61 -12.55 4.71
N MET A 44 5.60 -11.72 4.35
CA MET A 44 5.49 -10.80 3.22
C MET A 44 5.30 -11.52 1.89
N ARG A 45 6.04 -12.63 1.68
CA ARG A 45 5.93 -13.46 0.49
C ARG A 45 4.54 -14.08 0.38
N LEU A 46 4.01 -14.66 1.47
CA LEU A 46 2.66 -15.20 1.50
C LEU A 46 1.62 -14.13 1.16
N GLY A 47 1.75 -12.92 1.72
CA GLY A 47 0.86 -11.80 1.40
C GLY A 47 0.91 -11.41 -0.09
N HIS A 48 2.07 -11.49 -0.74
CA HIS A 48 2.20 -11.26 -2.17
C HIS A 48 1.51 -12.37 -2.99
N GLU A 49 1.74 -13.63 -2.64
CA GLU A 49 1.13 -14.79 -3.30
C GLU A 49 -0.40 -14.76 -3.19
N LEU A 50 -0.94 -14.42 -2.03
CA LEU A 50 -2.37 -14.24 -1.81
C LEU A 50 -2.93 -13.11 -2.69
N ARG A 51 -2.30 -11.94 -2.70
CA ARG A 51 -2.74 -10.82 -3.57
C ARG A 51 -2.73 -11.21 -5.05
N ALA A 52 -1.68 -11.91 -5.50
CA ALA A 52 -1.60 -12.40 -6.87
C ALA A 52 -2.71 -13.44 -7.18
N ALA A 53 -3.07 -14.29 -6.21
CA ALA A 53 -4.17 -15.23 -6.35
C ALA A 53 -5.54 -14.52 -6.43
N PHE A 54 -5.79 -13.55 -5.55
CA PHE A 54 -7.02 -12.76 -5.55
C PHE A 54 -7.17 -11.90 -6.81
N ALA A 55 -6.08 -11.40 -7.38
CA ALA A 55 -6.10 -10.65 -8.64
C ALA A 55 -6.59 -11.48 -9.84
N ARG A 56 -6.53 -12.82 -9.76
CA ARG A 56 -7.05 -13.72 -10.81
C ARG A 56 -8.54 -14.01 -10.68
N LEU A 57 -9.16 -13.68 -9.55
CA LEU A 57 -10.60 -13.85 -9.37
C LEU A 57 -11.34 -12.76 -10.17
N PRO A 58 -12.53 -13.06 -10.72
CA PRO A 58 -13.35 -12.05 -11.38
C PRO A 58 -13.69 -10.96 -10.37
N GLY A 59 -13.10 -9.78 -10.58
CA GLY A 59 -13.35 -8.61 -9.76
C GLY A 59 -14.76 -8.05 -9.98
N PRO A 60 -15.22 -7.14 -9.11
CA PRO A 60 -16.44 -6.39 -9.33
C PRO A 60 -16.45 -5.76 -10.74
N PRO A 61 -17.60 -5.73 -11.44
CA PRO A 61 -17.67 -5.08 -12.74
C PRO A 61 -17.21 -3.62 -12.65
N ALA A 62 -16.52 -3.11 -13.68
CA ALA A 62 -15.85 -1.81 -13.68
C ALA A 62 -16.73 -0.65 -13.20
N ARG A 63 -18.04 -0.68 -13.53
CA ARG A 63 -19.04 0.30 -13.07
C ARG A 63 -19.15 0.39 -11.54
N THR A 64 -18.95 -0.72 -10.83
CA THR A 64 -19.00 -0.77 -9.37
C THR A 64 -17.79 -0.08 -8.78
N TRP A 65 -16.60 -0.30 -9.33
CA TRP A 65 -15.38 0.40 -8.93
C TRP A 65 -15.47 1.90 -9.19
N LEU A 66 -15.99 2.31 -10.35
CA LEU A 66 -16.24 3.73 -10.67
C LEU A 66 -17.21 4.38 -9.67
N ALA A 67 -18.30 3.69 -9.31
CA ALA A 67 -19.26 4.20 -8.34
C ALA A 67 -18.69 4.31 -6.91
N ILE A 68 -17.80 3.38 -6.52
CA ILE A 68 -17.07 3.44 -5.24
C ILE A 68 -16.06 4.57 -5.26
N ALA A 69 -15.21 4.65 -6.29
CA ALA A 69 -14.20 5.70 -6.44
C ALA A 69 -14.85 7.10 -6.43
N ALA A 70 -15.93 7.30 -7.18
CA ALA A 70 -16.68 8.57 -7.18
C ALA A 70 -17.25 8.95 -5.81
N ARG A 71 -17.51 7.97 -4.93
CA ARG A 71 -18.03 8.19 -3.57
C ARG A 71 -16.95 8.37 -2.50
N THR A 72 -15.80 7.71 -2.64
CA THR A 72 -14.77 7.67 -1.59
C THR A 72 -13.54 8.50 -1.90
N VAL A 73 -13.19 8.63 -3.18
CA VAL A 73 -11.98 9.33 -3.66
C VAL A 73 -12.35 10.56 -4.50
N GLY A 74 -13.54 10.57 -5.11
CA GLY A 74 -13.94 11.50 -6.16
C GLY A 74 -13.81 10.87 -7.56
N ALA A 75 -14.46 11.45 -8.56
CA ALA A 75 -14.32 11.04 -9.95
C ALA A 75 -12.97 11.55 -10.48
N SER A 76 -12.05 10.64 -10.83
CA SER A 76 -10.79 11.03 -11.50
C SER A 76 -11.12 11.70 -12.84
N LEU A 77 -10.69 12.94 -12.99
CA LEU A 77 -10.90 13.77 -14.18
C LEU A 77 -9.69 13.74 -15.11
N LEU A 78 -8.48 13.69 -14.54
CA LEU A 78 -7.24 13.74 -15.29
C LEU A 78 -6.14 13.04 -14.50
N GLU A 79 -5.40 12.16 -15.17
CA GLU A 79 -4.20 11.53 -14.64
C GLU A 79 -3.03 11.81 -15.60
N VAL A 80 -1.95 12.37 -15.08
CA VAL A 80 -0.72 12.66 -15.83
C VAL A 80 0.43 11.96 -15.13
N GLY A 81 1.02 11.00 -15.84
CA GLY A 81 2.20 10.26 -15.40
C GLY A 81 3.43 10.68 -16.21
N VAL A 82 4.53 11.01 -15.54
CA VAL A 82 5.84 11.24 -16.16
C VAL A 82 6.87 10.39 -15.43
N GLY A 83 7.52 9.43 -16.12
CA GLY A 83 8.47 8.54 -15.48
C GLY A 83 9.30 7.66 -16.41
N SER A 84 10.38 7.12 -15.85
CA SER A 84 11.19 6.04 -16.41
C SER A 84 10.97 4.74 -15.63
N GLU A 85 11.65 3.65 -16.01
CA GLU A 85 11.60 2.38 -15.26
C GLU A 85 12.08 2.48 -13.80
N ILE A 86 12.79 3.55 -13.44
CA ILE A 86 13.42 3.71 -12.11
C ILE A 86 12.60 4.63 -11.21
N ALA A 87 12.00 5.68 -11.77
CA ALA A 87 11.25 6.67 -11.03
C ALA A 87 10.15 7.29 -11.91
N GLY A 88 8.96 7.44 -11.35
CA GLY A 88 7.83 8.06 -12.01
C GLY A 88 6.99 8.89 -11.05
N LEU A 89 6.47 10.01 -11.53
CA LEU A 89 5.54 10.85 -10.81
C LEU A 89 4.16 10.73 -11.45
N THR A 90 3.15 10.45 -10.63
CA THR A 90 1.75 10.44 -11.05
C THR A 90 1.01 11.55 -10.33
N LEU A 91 0.36 12.41 -11.11
CA LEU A 91 -0.54 13.46 -10.63
C LEU A 91 -1.95 13.13 -11.11
N ALA A 92 -2.86 12.97 -10.17
CA ALA A 92 -4.28 12.72 -10.41
C ALA A 92 -5.11 13.89 -9.89
N VAL A 93 -5.99 14.41 -10.73
CA VAL A 93 -7.02 15.38 -10.36
C VAL A 93 -8.36 14.68 -10.34
N GLY A 94 -9.02 14.70 -9.19
CA GLY A 94 -10.37 14.18 -8.99
C GLY A 94 -11.39 15.28 -8.70
N ALA A 95 -12.66 14.98 -8.90
CA ALA A 95 -13.80 15.78 -8.44
C ALA A 95 -14.58 15.04 -7.36
N THR A 96 -14.70 15.66 -6.20
CA THR A 96 -15.51 15.18 -5.07
C THR A 96 -16.82 15.95 -4.99
N LYS A 97 -17.75 15.54 -4.11
CA LYS A 97 -19.00 16.28 -3.88
C LYS A 97 -18.79 17.71 -3.35
N SER A 98 -17.62 18.03 -2.79
CA SER A 98 -17.29 19.32 -2.16
C SER A 98 -16.32 20.19 -2.97
N GLY A 99 -15.83 19.73 -4.12
CA GLY A 99 -14.84 20.44 -4.94
C GLY A 99 -13.86 19.52 -5.65
N PHE A 100 -12.76 20.07 -6.14
CA PHE A 100 -11.68 19.30 -6.77
C PHE A 100 -10.70 18.78 -5.72
N SER A 101 -10.16 17.58 -5.93
CA SER A 101 -9.09 16.99 -5.12
C SER A 101 -7.88 16.73 -6.00
N VAL A 102 -6.68 17.14 -5.57
CA VAL A 102 -5.43 16.85 -6.28
C VAL A 102 -4.63 15.86 -5.46
N THR A 103 -4.34 14.71 -6.03
CA THR A 103 -3.52 13.65 -5.41
C THR A 103 -2.26 13.44 -6.24
N GLY A 104 -1.10 13.44 -5.58
CA GLY A 104 0.17 13.12 -6.21
C GLY A 104 0.82 11.92 -5.55
N SER A 105 1.28 10.95 -6.33
CA SER A 105 2.11 9.84 -5.88
C SER A 105 3.43 9.81 -6.65
N LEU A 106 4.51 9.54 -5.93
CA LEU A 106 5.84 9.34 -6.48
C LEU A 106 6.15 7.84 -6.41
N SER A 107 6.38 7.22 -7.55
CA SER A 107 6.92 5.88 -7.67
C SER A 107 8.45 5.93 -7.67
N LEU A 108 9.07 5.28 -6.71
CA LEU A 108 10.53 5.08 -6.62
C LEU A 108 10.78 3.59 -6.48
N LEU A 109 11.53 2.99 -7.41
CA LEU A 109 11.94 1.58 -7.33
C LEU A 109 10.75 0.63 -7.11
N GLY A 110 9.63 0.88 -7.80
CA GLY A 110 8.41 0.07 -7.69
C GLY A 110 7.58 0.28 -6.41
N ARG A 111 7.93 1.27 -5.56
CA ARG A 111 7.12 1.67 -4.40
C ARG A 111 6.47 3.02 -4.64
N GLU A 112 5.16 3.09 -4.46
CA GLU A 112 4.41 4.34 -4.44
C GLU A 112 4.48 5.01 -3.07
N VAL A 113 4.88 6.27 -3.08
CA VAL A 113 4.91 7.17 -1.93
C VAL A 113 3.94 8.31 -2.21
N PRO A 114 2.91 8.55 -1.37
CA PRO A 114 2.05 9.70 -1.52
C PRO A 114 2.84 10.98 -1.24
N VAL A 115 2.82 11.94 -2.16
CA VAL A 115 3.56 13.20 -2.05
C VAL A 115 2.68 14.43 -1.95
N LEU A 116 1.42 14.35 -2.41
CA LEU A 116 0.51 15.48 -2.40
C LEU A 116 -0.94 15.02 -2.19
N ARG A 117 -1.68 15.74 -1.34
CA ARG A 117 -3.13 15.62 -1.22
C ARG A 117 -3.72 16.98 -0.85
N ILE A 118 -4.49 17.57 -1.77
CA ILE A 118 -5.16 18.87 -1.62
C ILE A 118 -6.64 18.68 -1.92
#